data_AF-A0A7W4HIL5-F1
#
_entry.id   AF-A0A7W4HIL5-F1
#
_cell.length_a   1.000
_cell.length_b   1.000
_cell.length_c   1.000
_cell.angle_alpha   90.00
_cell.angle_beta   90.00
_cell.angle_gamma   90.00
#
_symmetry.space_group_name_H-M   'P 1'
#
loop_
_entity.id
_entity.type
_entity.pdbx_description
1 polymer ?
#
loop_
_entity_poly.entity_id
_entity_poly.type
_entity_poly.pdbx_seq_one_letter_code
_entity_poly.pdbx_strand_id
1 'polypeptide(L)'
;MAKFKLNLTEIISKKMDEVFRDTFDCFRAHHPSFCSSLNDQNENNILEAIKSSLIQAAEVLLEEDCGAESSDVDIELLTIFEILNGEKPSAVSCTKFNLKFTDYLIRKLEDNITFKFLAADIVRKNAIKYRTENKGYLEFS
;
A
#
# COMPACT_ATOMS: atom_id res chain seq x y z
N MET A 1 -13.51 5.30 10.99
CA MET A 1 -12.26 4.53 10.88
C MET A 1 -11.14 5.39 11.45
N ALA A 2 -10.29 4.83 12.33
CA ALA A 2 -9.13 5.55 12.83
C ALA A 2 -8.15 5.75 11.66
N LYS A 3 -7.81 7.01 11.37
CA LYS A 3 -6.83 7.36 10.34
C LYS A 3 -5.47 7.40 11.02
N PHE A 4 -4.67 6.37 10.80
CA PHE A 4 -3.28 6.37 11.26
C PHE A 4 -2.41 7.01 10.19
N LYS A 5 -1.70 8.06 10.61
CA LYS A 5 -0.69 8.73 9.83
C LYS A 5 0.67 8.27 10.32
N LEU A 6 1.50 7.83 9.39
CA LEU A 6 2.89 7.46 9.61
C LEU A 6 3.76 8.30 8.68
N ASN A 7 4.89 8.79 9.18
CA ASN A 7 5.92 9.30 8.30
C ASN A 7 6.79 8.18 7.70
N LEU A 8 7.68 8.54 6.76
CA LEU A 8 8.56 7.58 6.08
C LEU A 8 9.43 6.78 7.07
N THR A 9 9.99 7.43 8.09
CA THR A 9 10.81 6.78 9.12
C THR A 9 9.98 5.83 9.99
N GLU A 10 8.73 6.17 10.28
CA GLU A 10 7.83 5.32 11.04
C GLU A 10 7.38 4.09 10.24
N ILE A 11 7.26 4.20 8.92
CA ILE A 11 6.96 3.06 8.02
C ILE A 11 8.08 2.02 8.03
N ILE A 12 9.34 2.44 8.09
CA ILE A 12 10.48 1.51 8.18
C ILE A 12 10.74 1.01 9.62
N SER A 13 9.93 1.44 10.59
CA SER A 13 10.08 1.08 12.01
C SER A 13 9.08 0.01 12.46
N LYS A 14 9.28 -0.54 13.66
CA LYS A 14 8.33 -1.50 14.28
C LYS A 14 6.92 -0.95 14.47
N LYS A 15 6.76 0.38 14.53
CA LYS A 15 5.44 1.04 14.64
C LYS A 15 4.54 0.70 13.44
N MET A 16 5.14 0.45 12.28
CA MET A 16 4.41 0.06 11.08
C MET A 16 3.67 -1.27 11.25
N ASP A 17 4.27 -2.28 11.90
CA ASP A 17 3.65 -3.59 12.04
C ASP A 17 2.36 -3.55 12.88
N GLU A 18 2.40 -2.82 14.00
CA GLU A 18 1.26 -2.64 14.90
C GLU A 18 0.12 -1.91 14.17
N VAL A 19 0.44 -0.76 13.58
CA VAL A 19 -0.54 0.08 12.89
C VAL A 19 -1.09 -0.59 11.63
N PHE A 20 -0.25 -1.34 10.91
CA PHE A 20 -0.66 -2.07 9.72
C PHE A 20 -1.68 -3.16 10.06
N ARG A 21 -1.43 -3.95 11.11
CA ARG A 21 -2.36 -5.01 11.52
C ARG A 21 -3.70 -4.43 11.95
N ASP A 22 -3.70 -3.40 12.78
CA ASP A 22 -4.93 -2.72 13.24
C ASP A 22 -5.72 -2.14 12.06
N THR A 23 -5.03 -1.50 11.11
CA THR A 23 -5.65 -0.93 9.92
C THR A 23 -6.24 -2.02 9.03
N PHE A 24 -5.50 -3.12 8.82
CA PHE A 24 -5.96 -4.26 8.03
C PHE A 24 -7.19 -4.94 8.66
N ASP A 25 -7.17 -5.20 9.96
CA ASP A 25 -8.29 -5.82 10.67
C ASP A 25 -9.54 -4.94 10.61
N CYS A 26 -9.36 -3.61 10.74
CA CYS A 26 -10.43 -2.64 10.56
C CYS A 26 -10.98 -2.65 9.13
N PHE A 27 -10.11 -2.63 8.12
CA PHE A 27 -10.50 -2.71 6.71
C PHE A 27 -11.27 -4.01 6.44
N ARG A 28 -10.74 -5.15 6.86
CA ARG A 28 -11.37 -6.46 6.72
C ARG A 28 -12.79 -6.50 7.31
N ALA A 29 -13.00 -5.89 8.48
CA ALA A 29 -14.32 -5.85 9.10
C ALA A 29 -15.38 -5.14 8.23
N HIS A 30 -14.97 -4.23 7.36
CA HIS A 30 -15.86 -3.47 6.47
C HIS A 30 -15.89 -4.02 5.03
N HIS A 31 -14.95 -4.91 4.65
CA HIS A 31 -14.85 -5.50 3.31
C HIS A 31 -14.79 -7.03 3.33
N PRO A 32 -15.84 -7.73 3.83
CA PRO A 32 -15.83 -9.18 4.03
C PRO A 32 -15.67 -9.99 2.72
N SER A 33 -16.10 -9.43 1.59
CA SER A 33 -15.94 -10.06 0.27
C SER A 33 -14.48 -10.21 -0.15
N PHE A 34 -13.62 -9.25 0.23
CA PHE A 34 -12.18 -9.32 -0.02
C PHE A 34 -11.55 -10.56 0.63
N CYS A 35 -11.93 -10.83 1.88
CA CYS A 35 -11.36 -11.93 2.68
C CYS A 35 -11.99 -13.29 2.39
N SER A 36 -13.21 -13.35 1.86
CA SER A 36 -13.91 -14.61 1.57
C SER A 36 -13.19 -15.54 0.57
N SER A 37 -12.20 -15.02 -0.17
CA SER A 37 -11.42 -15.74 -1.18
C SER A 37 -10.00 -16.13 -0.74
N LEU A 38 -9.61 -15.82 0.50
CA LEU A 38 -8.27 -16.03 1.02
C LEU A 38 -8.23 -17.22 2.00
N ASN A 39 -7.26 -18.11 1.83
CA ASN A 39 -6.80 -18.98 2.92
C ASN A 39 -5.65 -18.29 3.67
N ASP A 40 -5.28 -18.81 4.83
CA ASP A 40 -4.24 -18.21 5.67
C ASP A 40 -2.92 -17.97 4.92
N GLN A 41 -2.52 -18.89 4.04
CA GLN A 41 -1.31 -18.75 3.24
C GLN A 41 -1.39 -17.59 2.23
N ASN A 42 -2.49 -17.50 1.50
CA ASN A 42 -2.71 -16.46 0.49
C ASN A 42 -2.87 -15.09 1.14
N GLU A 43 -3.55 -15.02 2.29
CA GLU A 43 -3.65 -13.80 3.09
C GLU A 43 -2.25 -13.34 3.50
N ASN A 44 -1.46 -14.22 4.11
CA ASN A 44 -0.08 -13.90 4.51
C ASN A 44 0.77 -13.45 3.32
N ASN A 45 0.70 -14.13 2.17
CA ASN A 45 1.44 -13.75 0.98
C ASN A 45 1.11 -12.33 0.50
N ILE A 46 -0.18 -11.96 0.46
CA ILE A 46 -0.60 -10.59 0.08
C ILE A 46 -0.14 -9.57 1.11
N LEU A 47 -0.33 -9.86 2.41
CA LEU A 47 0.04 -8.91 3.46
C LEU A 47 1.54 -8.64 3.46
N GLU A 48 2.37 -9.67 3.28
CA GLU A 48 3.82 -9.51 3.15
C GLU A 48 4.21 -8.73 1.89
N ALA A 49 3.53 -8.95 0.77
CA ALA A 49 3.74 -8.18 -0.45
C ALA A 49 3.40 -6.69 -0.26
N ILE A 50 2.28 -6.39 0.40
CA ILE A 50 1.87 -5.01 0.71
C ILE A 50 2.88 -4.37 1.66
N LYS A 51 3.18 -5.02 2.79
CA LYS A 51 4.12 -4.51 3.80
C LYS A 51 5.49 -4.22 3.20
N SER A 52 6.06 -5.19 2.48
CA SER A 52 7.38 -5.00 1.87
C SER A 52 7.38 -3.91 0.79
N SER A 53 6.26 -3.69 0.09
CA SER A 53 6.12 -2.59 -0.87
C SER A 53 6.03 -1.21 -0.19
N LEU A 54 5.38 -1.13 0.98
CA LEU A 54 5.34 0.09 1.78
C LEU A 54 6.74 0.48 2.27
N ILE A 55 7.48 -0.50 2.79
CA ILE A 55 8.87 -0.31 3.26
C ILE A 55 9.76 0.16 2.10
N GLN A 56 9.75 -0.54 0.96
CA GLN A 56 10.55 -0.17 -0.21
C GLN A 56 10.22 1.22 -0.75
N ALA A 57 8.93 1.60 -0.75
CA ALA A 57 8.53 2.95 -1.15
C ALA A 57 9.06 4.02 -0.19
N ALA A 58 9.05 3.74 1.12
CA ALA A 58 9.59 4.64 2.12
C ALA A 58 11.11 4.78 2.03
N GLU A 59 11.84 3.66 1.91
CA GLU A 59 13.30 3.63 1.76
C GLU A 59 13.76 4.46 0.56
N VAL A 60 13.15 4.25 -0.62
CA VAL A 60 13.52 5.00 -1.82
C VAL A 60 13.21 6.49 -1.69
N LEU A 61 12.13 6.87 -1.01
CA LEU A 61 11.83 8.29 -0.80
C LEU A 61 12.81 8.94 0.18
N LEU A 62 13.24 8.22 1.22
CA LEU A 62 14.27 8.69 2.13
C LEU A 62 15.63 8.84 1.43
N GLU A 63 15.95 7.96 0.48
CA GLU A 63 17.17 8.05 -0.33
C GLU A 63 17.12 9.21 -1.34
N GLU A 64 15.99 9.41 -2.02
CA GLU A 64 15.78 10.52 -2.96
C GLU A 64 15.84 11.89 -2.27
N ASP A 65 15.42 11.94 -1.01
CA ASP A 65 15.36 13.17 -0.23
C ASP A 65 16.60 13.30 0.66
N CYS A 66 17.75 13.63 0.05
CA CYS A 66 19.01 13.91 0.76
C CYS A 66 18.96 15.20 1.63
N GLY A 67 17.79 15.79 1.86
CA GLY A 67 17.54 16.95 2.72
C GLY A 67 16.56 16.60 3.84
N ALA A 68 16.81 17.11 5.05
CA ALA A 68 16.10 16.80 6.30
C ALA A 68 14.60 17.17 6.36
N GLU A 69 13.95 17.47 5.22
CA GLU A 69 12.56 17.94 5.14
C GLU A 69 11.53 16.85 4.75
N SER A 70 11.97 15.63 4.39
CA SER A 70 11.08 14.54 3.92
C SER A 70 10.33 13.77 5.00
N SER A 71 10.78 13.88 6.24
CA SER A 71 10.18 13.18 7.39
C SER A 71 8.78 13.66 7.75
N ASP A 72 8.29 14.74 7.13
CA ASP A 72 6.99 15.33 7.42
C ASP A 72 5.88 14.84 6.48
N VAL A 73 6.16 13.86 5.61
CA VAL A 73 5.16 13.27 4.72
C VAL A 73 4.24 12.32 5.50
N ASP A 74 3.05 12.79 5.85
CA ASP A 74 1.99 11.96 6.43
C ASP A 74 1.45 10.93 5.42
N ILE A 75 1.63 9.65 5.72
CA ILE A 75 1.11 8.52 4.94
C ILE A 75 -0.03 7.86 5.70
N GLU A 76 -1.18 7.77 5.06
CA GLU A 76 -2.38 7.16 5.62
C GLU A 76 -2.51 5.73 5.11
N LEU A 77 -2.27 4.73 5.97
CA LEU A 77 -2.38 3.32 5.57
C LEU A 77 -3.78 2.94 5.10
N LEU A 78 -4.83 3.61 5.61
CA LEU A 78 -6.19 3.38 5.13
C LEU A 78 -6.32 3.70 3.64
N THR A 79 -5.69 4.78 3.17
CA THR A 79 -5.68 5.14 1.75
C THR A 79 -5.04 4.06 0.90
N ILE A 80 -4.01 3.38 1.40
CA ILE A 80 -3.41 2.24 0.71
C ILE A 80 -4.46 1.15 0.52
N PHE A 81 -5.18 0.75 1.57
CA PHE A 81 -6.21 -0.29 1.44
C PHE A 81 -7.38 0.13 0.56
N GLU A 82 -7.83 1.39 0.64
CA GLU A 82 -8.86 1.95 -0.27
C GLU A 82 -8.41 1.80 -1.74
N ILE A 83 -7.16 2.16 -2.06
CA ILE A 83 -6.58 1.98 -3.40
C ILE A 83 -6.61 0.52 -3.82
N LEU A 84 -6.17 -0.40 -2.96
CA LEU A 84 -6.14 -1.83 -3.28
C LEU A 84 -7.54 -2.44 -3.42
N ASN A 85 -8.55 -1.84 -2.79
CA ASN A 85 -9.95 -2.21 -2.95
C ASN A 85 -10.61 -1.60 -4.20
N GLY A 86 -9.91 -0.71 -4.91
CA GLY A 86 -10.45 0.01 -6.07
C GLY A 86 -11.37 1.16 -5.69
N GLU A 87 -11.30 1.63 -4.44
CA GLU A 87 -12.03 2.77 -3.93
C GLU A 87 -11.28 4.07 -4.22
N LYS A 88 -12.00 5.18 -4.20
CA LYS A 88 -11.39 6.50 -4.28
C LYS A 88 -10.79 6.84 -2.91
N PRO A 89 -9.50 7.22 -2.83
CA PRO A 89 -8.90 7.68 -1.58
C PRO A 89 -9.77 8.72 -0.87
N SER A 90 -10.16 8.43 0.38
CA SER A 90 -10.96 9.34 1.20
C SER A 90 -10.10 10.41 1.90
N ALA A 91 -8.79 10.21 1.90
CA ALA A 91 -7.82 11.11 2.50
C ALA A 91 -6.76 11.58 1.50
N VAL A 92 -6.18 12.73 1.81
CA VAL A 92 -5.05 13.29 1.07
C VAL A 92 -3.80 12.63 1.61
N SER A 93 -3.40 11.51 1.01
CA SER A 93 -2.09 10.87 1.24
C SER A 93 -1.11 11.32 0.15
N CYS A 94 0.19 11.21 0.42
CA CYS A 94 1.24 11.57 -0.54
C CYS A 94 1.14 10.73 -1.82
N THR A 95 0.65 11.36 -2.90
CA THR A 95 0.52 10.72 -4.22
C THR A 95 1.83 10.13 -4.72
N LYS A 96 2.98 10.79 -4.47
CA LYS A 96 4.31 10.27 -4.83
C LYS A 96 4.61 8.94 -4.11
N PHE A 97 4.32 8.85 -2.82
CA PHE A 97 4.45 7.61 -2.05
C PHE A 97 3.53 6.51 -2.59
N ASN A 98 2.24 6.81 -2.78
CA ASN A 98 1.27 5.84 -3.26
C ASN A 98 1.63 5.27 -4.64
N LEU A 99 2.19 6.10 -5.52
CA LEU A 99 2.66 5.68 -6.84
C LEU A 99 3.87 4.75 -6.73
N LYS A 100 4.89 5.08 -5.93
CA LYS A 100 6.02 4.17 -5.70
C LYS A 100 5.57 2.86 -5.06
N PHE A 101 4.72 2.92 -4.05
CA PHE A 101 4.13 1.75 -3.41
C PHE A 101 3.42 0.85 -4.42
N THR A 102 2.53 1.41 -5.24
CA THR A 102 1.79 0.61 -6.24
C THR A 102 2.71 0.02 -7.30
N ASP A 103 3.77 0.72 -7.72
CA ASP A 103 4.77 0.18 -8.64
C ASP A 103 5.48 -1.06 -8.08
N TYR A 104 5.93 -1.00 -6.81
CA TYR A 104 6.54 -2.14 -6.15
C TYR A 104 5.57 -3.30 -5.97
N LEU A 105 4.33 -3.01 -5.56
CA LEU A 105 3.32 -4.05 -5.35
C LEU A 105 2.97 -4.75 -6.66
N ILE A 106 2.75 -4.00 -7.74
CA ILE A 106 2.44 -4.58 -9.07
C ILE A 106 3.52 -5.57 -9.49
N ARG A 107 4.80 -5.21 -9.35
CA ARG A 107 5.93 -6.08 -9.69
C ARG A 107 5.97 -7.35 -8.84
N LYS A 108 5.66 -7.27 -7.54
CA LYS A 108 5.59 -8.45 -6.67
C LYS A 108 4.45 -9.38 -7.07
N LEU A 109 3.29 -8.82 -7.39
CA LEU A 109 2.09 -9.57 -7.79
C LEU A 109 2.18 -10.16 -9.21
N GLU A 110 3.25 -9.89 -9.97
CA GLU A 110 3.54 -10.56 -11.24
C GLU A 110 4.06 -11.99 -11.07
N ASP A 111 4.48 -12.37 -9.86
CA ASP A 111 4.80 -13.77 -9.54
C ASP A 111 3.52 -14.62 -9.55
N ASN A 112 3.22 -15.15 -10.73
CA ASN A 112 2.06 -15.99 -10.99
C ASN A 112 2.15 -17.40 -10.36
N ILE A 113 3.24 -17.72 -9.65
CA ILE A 113 3.33 -18.95 -8.85
C ILE A 113 2.76 -18.65 -7.46
N THR A 114 3.27 -17.61 -6.79
CA THR A 114 2.87 -17.24 -5.43
C THR A 114 1.49 -16.58 -5.37
N PHE A 115 1.12 -15.81 -6.41
CA PHE A 115 -0.06 -14.96 -6.42
C PHE A 115 -1.17 -15.45 -7.35
N LYS A 116 -1.27 -16.76 -7.60
CA LYS A 116 -2.28 -17.35 -8.48
C LYS A 116 -3.66 -17.50 -7.84
N PHE A 117 -4.26 -16.40 -7.40
CA PHE A 117 -5.59 -16.41 -6.80
C PHE A 117 -6.33 -15.07 -6.96
N LEU A 118 -7.67 -15.13 -6.87
CA LEU A 118 -8.56 -14.04 -7.28
C LEU A 118 -8.28 -12.71 -6.54
N ALA A 119 -8.04 -12.75 -5.22
CA ALA A 119 -7.75 -11.54 -4.46
C ALA A 119 -6.48 -10.83 -4.97
N ALA A 120 -5.42 -11.58 -5.29
CA ALA A 120 -4.19 -11.00 -5.83
C ALA A 120 -4.43 -10.34 -7.20
N ASP A 121 -5.22 -10.98 -8.06
CA ASP A 121 -5.62 -10.40 -9.36
C ASP A 121 -6.41 -9.10 -9.19
N ILE A 122 -7.33 -9.04 -8.22
CA ILE A 122 -8.12 -7.84 -7.91
C ILE A 122 -7.21 -6.72 -7.40
N VAL A 123 -6.37 -7.01 -6.40
CA VAL A 123 -5.41 -6.05 -5.83
C VAL A 123 -4.49 -5.49 -6.93
N ARG A 124 -3.95 -6.37 -7.78
CA ARG A 124 -3.07 -5.96 -8.89
C ARG A 124 -3.81 -5.07 -9.90
N LYS A 125 -5.03 -5.42 -10.30
CA LYS A 125 -5.85 -4.62 -11.22
C LYS A 125 -6.14 -3.22 -10.65
N ASN A 126 -6.49 -3.16 -9.37
CA ASN A 126 -6.78 -1.89 -8.70
C ASN A 126 -5.53 -1.02 -8.55
N ALA A 127 -4.38 -1.62 -8.19
CA ALA A 127 -3.11 -0.91 -8.15
C ALA A 127 -2.71 -0.35 -9.53
N ILE A 128 -2.85 -1.15 -10.60
CA ILE A 128 -2.59 -0.70 -11.99
C ILE A 128 -3.52 0.45 -12.37
N LYS A 129 -4.81 0.36 -12.01
CA LYS A 129 -5.80 1.42 -12.28
C LYS A 129 -5.39 2.72 -11.59
N TYR A 130 -5.12 2.69 -10.28
CA TYR A 130 -4.67 3.86 -9.53
C TYR A 130 -3.42 4.49 -10.13
N ARG A 131 -2.42 3.67 -10.45
CA ARG A 131 -1.18 4.13 -11.09
C ARG A 131 -1.45 4.82 -12.44
N THR A 132 -2.32 4.25 -13.25
CA THR A 132 -2.67 4.80 -14.58
C THR A 132 -3.39 6.13 -14.46
N GLU A 133 -4.35 6.24 -13.54
CA GLU A 133 -5.12 7.46 -13.28
C GLU A 133 -4.26 8.59 -12.70
N ASN A 134 -3.18 8.26 -11.99
CA ASN A 134 -2.30 9.22 -11.32
C ASN A 134 -0.94 9.36 -12.00
N LYS A 135 -0.73 8.76 -13.18
CA LYS A 135 0.57 8.74 -13.87
C LYS A 135 1.15 10.13 -14.13
N GLY A 136 0.29 11.12 -14.38
CA GLY A 136 0.71 12.51 -14.59
C GLY A 136 1.51 13.09 -13.42
N TYR A 137 1.28 12.64 -12.18
CA TYR A 137 2.04 13.09 -11.01
C TYR A 137 3.49 12.61 -10.98
N LEU A 138 3.85 11.56 -11.75
CA LEU A 138 5.25 11.12 -11.90
C LEU A 138 6.04 11.97 -12.89
N GLU A 139 5.36 12.68 -13.79
CA GLU A 139 6.01 13.52 -14.81
C GLU A 139 6.34 14.93 -14.28
N PHE A 140 5.80 15.30 -13.11
CA PHE A 140 5.99 16.61 -12.46
C PHE A 140 6.81 16.56 -11.16
N SER A 141 7.34 15.40 -10.77
CA SER A 141 8.17 15.18 -9.56
C SER A 141 9.59 14.80 -9.91
#